data_AF-M1B755-F1
#
_entry.id   AF-M1B755-F1
#
_cell.length_a   1.000
_cell.length_b   1.000
_cell.length_c   1.000
_cell.angle_alpha   90.00
_cell.angle_beta   90.00
_cell.angle_gamma   90.00
#
_symmetry.space_group_name_H-M   'P 1'
#
loop_
_entity.id
_entity.type
_entity.pdbx_description
1 polymer ?
#
loop_
_entity_poly.entity_id
_entity_poly.type
_entity_poly.pdbx_seq_one_letter_code
_entity_poly.pdbx_strand_id
1 'polypeptide(L)' 'MALKNALWKAALATTVDRFDASMADLFELDRDAYAWLSTKLPSEWSRSHFSSLPKCDILLNN' A
#
# COMPACT_ATOMS: atom_id res chain seq x y z
N MET A 1 -13.72 -12.77 8.77
CA MET A 1 -12.86 -12.30 7.67
C MET A 1 -12.39 -10.85 7.87
N ALA A 2 -12.05 -10.44 9.10
CA ALA A 2 -11.68 -9.05 9.38
C ALA A 2 -10.29 -8.69 8.80
N LEU A 3 -9.31 -9.61 8.91
CA LEU A 3 -7.94 -9.39 8.48
C LEU A 3 -7.82 -9.18 6.97
N LYS A 4 -8.49 -10.04 6.18
CA LYS A 4 -8.55 -9.91 4.73
C LYS A 4 -9.15 -8.57 4.29
N ASN A 5 -10.18 -8.09 5.00
CA ASN A 5 -10.82 -6.81 4.69
C ASN A 5 -9.91 -5.62 5.04
N ALA A 6 -9.19 -5.67 6.16
CA ALA A 6 -8.23 -4.65 6.55
C ALA A 6 -7.07 -4.57 5.55
N LEU A 7 -6.51 -5.72 5.16
CA LEU A 7 -5.48 -5.80 4.12
C LEU A 7 -5.95 -5.18 2.79
N TRP A 8 -7.16 -5.53 2.36
CA TRP A 8 -7.71 -5.02 1.10
C TRP A 8 -7.96 -3.51 1.15
N LYS A 9 -8.39 -2.98 2.32
CA LYS A 9 -8.53 -1.54 2.54
C LYS A 9 -7.19 -0.81 2.45
N ALA A 10 -6.12 -1.36 3.05
CA ALA A 10 -4.77 -0.81 2.96
C ALA A 10 -4.22 -0.85 1.52
N ALA A 11 -4.42 -1.96 0.80
CA ALA A 11 -3.99 -2.10 -0.59
C ALA A 11 -4.71 -1.10 -1.54
N LEU A 12 -6.02 -0.89 -1.33
CA LEU A 12 -6.84 0.04 -2.11
C LEU A 12 -6.75 1.50 -1.66
N ALA A 13 -6.09 1.79 -0.55
CA ALA A 13 -5.88 3.17 -0.10
C ALA A 13 -5.17 3.95 -1.21
N THR A 14 -5.75 5.08 -1.60
CA THR A 14 -5.21 5.97 -2.64
C THR A 14 -4.38 7.11 -2.05
N THR A 15 -4.47 7.32 -0.73
CA THR A 15 -3.71 8.32 0.02
C THR A 15 -2.95 7.62 1.13
N VAL A 16 -1.78 8.16 1.48
CA VAL A 16 -0.91 7.60 2.53
C VAL A 16 -1.62 7.65 3.89
N ASP A 17 -2.34 8.73 4.22
CA ASP A 17 -3.08 8.82 5.48
C ASP A 17 -4.10 7.69 5.67
N ARG A 18 -4.77 7.28 4.58
CA ARG A 18 -5.76 6.19 4.63
C ARG A 18 -5.08 4.82 4.67
N PHE A 19 -3.90 4.71 4.07
CA PHE A 19 -3.05 3.54 4.20
C PHE A 19 -2.60 3.36 5.65
N ASP A 20 -2.09 4.41 6.29
CA ASP A 20 -1.61 4.40 7.67
C ASP A 20 -2.73 4.04 8.66
N ALA A 21 -3.91 4.64 8.50
CA ALA A 21 -5.09 4.28 9.30
C ALA A 21 -5.46 2.80 9.14
N SER A 22 -5.44 2.28 7.90
CA SER A 22 -5.76 0.87 7.63
C SER A 22 -4.68 -0.09 8.16
N MET A 23 -3.41 0.33 8.18
CA MET A 23 -2.30 -0.43 8.76
C MET A 23 -2.34 -0.42 10.29
N ALA A 24 -2.80 0.67 10.91
CA ALA A 24 -3.07 0.72 12.35
C ALA A 24 -4.20 -0.24 12.75
N ASP A 25 -5.32 -0.23 12.02
CA ASP A 25 -6.41 -1.19 12.20
C ASP A 25 -5.92 -2.65 12.07
N LEU A 26 -5.01 -2.90 11.11
CA LEU A 26 -4.43 -4.22 10.89
C LEU A 26 -3.49 -4.63 12.03
N PHE A 27 -2.72 -3.70 12.59
CA PHE A 27 -1.87 -3.94 13.75
C PHE A 27 -2.68 -4.29 15.01
N GLU A 28 -3.80 -3.59 15.24
CA GLU A 28 -4.69 -3.89 16.37
C GLU A 28 -5.35 -5.27 16.21
N LEU A 29 -5.66 -5.66 14.98
CA LEU A 29 -6.30 -6.94 14.69
C LEU A 29 -5.34 -8.12 14.72
N ASP A 30 -4.15 -7.97 14.13
CA ASP A 30 -3.15 -9.02 14.00
C ASP A 30 -1.74 -8.43 13.80
N ARG A 31 -0.92 -8.51 14.85
CA ARG A 31 0.44 -7.98 14.83
C ARG A 31 1.39 -8.79 13.95
N ASP A 32 1.16 -10.09 13.82
CA ASP A 32 2.02 -10.96 13.01
C ASP A 32 1.79 -10.69 11.52
N ALA A 33 0.54 -10.49 11.12
CA ALA A 33 0.19 -10.05 9.77
C ALA A 33 0.74 -8.65 9.46
N TYR A 34 0.65 -7.71 10.42
CA TYR A 34 1.24 -6.38 10.29
C TYR A 34 2.76 -6.46 10.12
N ALA A 35 3.45 -7.27 10.94
CA ALA A 35 4.89 -7.44 10.85
C ALA A 35 5.29 -8.04 9.49
N TRP A 36 4.56 -9.04 9.01
CA TRP A 36 4.79 -9.62 7.68
C TRP A 36 4.57 -8.60 6.56
N LEU A 37 3.50 -7.81 6.61
CA LEU A 37 3.23 -6.75 5.61
C LEU A 37 4.28 -5.65 5.64
N SER A 38 4.76 -5.28 6.82
CA SER A 38 5.81 -4.26 7.00
C SER A 38 7.16 -4.70 6.42
N THR A 39 7.38 -6.00 6.19
CA THR A 39 8.56 -6.48 5.44
C THR A 39 8.47 -6.23 3.94
N LYS A 40 7.28 -5.92 3.41
CA LYS A 40 7.03 -5.66 1.99
C LYS A 40 6.99 -4.16 1.76
N LEU A 41 7.58 -3.70 0.66
CA LEU A 41 7.57 -2.30 0.28
C LEU A 41 6.12 -1.90 -0.07
N PRO A 42 5.51 -0.89 0.61
CA PRO A 42 4.14 -0.46 0.31
C PRO A 42 3.93 -0.10 -1.17
N SER A 43 4.98 0.35 -1.87
CA SER A 43 4.96 0.63 -3.31
C SER A 43 4.76 -0.59 -4.21
N GLU A 44 4.91 -1.82 -3.68
CA GLU A 44 4.70 -3.07 -4.43
C GLU A 44 3.25 -3.56 -4.37
N TRP A 45 2.48 -3.10 -3.38
CA TRP A 45 1.16 -3.70 -3.08
C TRP A 45 0.07 -2.71 -2.67
N SER A 46 0.41 -1.46 -2.33
CA SER A 46 -0.54 -0.39 -2.05
C SER A 46 -0.56 0.67 -3.14
N ARG A 47 -1.77 1.03 -3.57
CA ARG A 47 -1.97 2.04 -4.61
C ARG A 47 -1.50 3.43 -4.20
N SER A 48 -1.61 3.78 -2.92
CA SER A 48 -1.17 5.07 -2.36
C SER A 48 0.33 5.31 -2.51
N HIS A 49 1.12 4.24 -2.60
CA HIS A 49 2.58 4.28 -2.70
C HIS A 49 3.09 3.94 -4.11
N PHE A 50 2.20 3.80 -5.09
CA PHE A 50 2.65 3.74 -6.48
C PHE A 50 3.20 5.09 -6.89
N SER A 51 4.46 5.09 -7.34
CA SER A 51 5.08 6.28 -7.92
C SER A 51 4.31 6.67 -9.18
N SER A 52 3.84 7.92 -9.21
CA SER A 52 3.23 8.51 -10.40
C SER A 52 4.25 8.87 -11.48
N LEU A 53 5.56 8.65 -11.25
CA LEU A 53 6.59 8.88 -12.25
C LEU A 53 6.43 7.83 -13.36
N PRO A 54 5.97 8.21 -14.56
CA PRO A 54 6.08 7.31 -15.69
C PRO A 54 7.57 7.01 -15.89
N LYS A 55 7.95 5.73 -15.94
CA LYS A 55 9.32 5.29 -16.32
C LYS A 55 9.64 5.55 -17.81
N CYS A 56 8.90 6.45 -18.45
CA CYS A 56 8.92 6.68 -19.88
C CYS A 56 9.49 8.07 -20.16
N ASP A 57 10.81 8.19 -20.19
CA ASP A 57 11.48 9.23 -20.97
C ASP A 57 11.36 8.85 -22.46
N ILE A 58 10.15 8.92 -23.03
CA ILE A 58 10.00 8.81 -24.48
C ILE A 58 10.42 10.16 -25.06
N LEU A 59 11.72 10.29 -25.30
CA LEU A 59 12.29 11.35 -26.13
C LEU A 59 11.79 11.14 -27.57
N LEU A 60 10.68 11.79 -27.91
CA LEU A 60 10.25 11.96 -29.30
C LEU A 60 11.24 12.94 -29.97
N ASN A 61 12.19 12.41 -30.73
CA ASN A 61 12.99 13.19 -31.66
C ASN A 61 12.14 13.49 -32.90
N ASN A 62 11.95 14.77 -33.18
CA ASN A 62 11.18 15.32 -34.28
C ASN A 62 12.03 15.52 -35.54
#